data_AF-A0A6G8RXB1-F1
#
_entry.id   AF-A0A6G8RXB1-F1
#
_cell.length_a   1.000
_cell.length_b   1.000
_cell.length_c   1.000
_cell.angle_alpha   90.00
_cell.angle_beta   90.00
_cell.angle_gamma   90.00
#
_symmetry.space_group_name_H-M   'P 1'
#
loop_
_entity.id
_entity.type
_entity.pdbx_description
1 polymer ?
#
loop_
_entity_poly.entity_id
_entity_poly.type
_entity_poly.pdbx_seq_one_letter_code
_entity_poly.pdbx_strand_id
1 'polypeptide(L)'
;MIPEIQKKYDQLSQAQKEIFAGYGLRQIKHFVEISLPKIEAVLPEGAYVQGINAEGKVQAINPKKNKTYIWISDLQWQERPIHTENIDLKEDAIEIWKIFELAQYELIDLSHVHRDFLNLHIPQGSA
;
A
#
# COMPACT_ATOMS: atom_id res chain seq x y z
N MET A 1 16.75 9.14 9.84
CA MET A 1 17.07 8.57 8.51
C MET A 1 17.11 7.06 8.66
N ILE A 2 16.43 6.30 7.80
CA ILE A 2 16.39 4.83 7.92
C ILE A 2 17.77 4.25 7.60
N PRO A 3 18.37 3.41 8.46
CA PRO A 3 19.63 2.74 8.19
C PRO A 3 19.55 1.91 6.90
N GLU A 4 20.61 1.96 6.10
CA GLU A 4 20.71 1.19 4.85
C GLU A 4 19.52 1.38 3.89
N ILE A 5 18.88 2.56 3.88
CA ILE A 5 17.69 2.83 3.07
C ILE A 5 17.87 2.48 1.59
N GLN A 6 19.03 2.80 0.99
CA GLN A 6 19.33 2.46 -0.41
C GLN A 6 19.32 0.94 -0.63
N LYS A 7 20.02 0.18 0.22
CA LYS A 7 20.08 -1.29 0.15
C LYS A 7 18.71 -1.93 0.37
N LYS A 8 17.87 -1.38 1.26
CA LYS A 8 16.48 -1.80 1.45
C LYS A 8 15.63 -1.48 0.20
N TYR A 9 15.81 -0.31 -0.39
CA TYR A 9 15.14 0.09 -1.64
C TYR A 9 15.55 -0.77 -2.84
N ASP A 10 16.82 -1.18 -2.94
CA ASP A 10 17.31 -2.02 -4.03
C ASP A 10 16.76 -3.45 -4.00
N GLN A 11 16.28 -3.92 -2.84
CA GLN A 11 15.59 -5.20 -2.68
C GLN A 11 14.15 -5.17 -3.22
N LEU A 12 13.58 -3.98 -3.44
CA LEU A 12 12.21 -3.84 -3.91
C LEU A 12 12.06 -4.27 -5.38
N SER A 13 10.96 -4.95 -5.68
CA SER A 13 10.49 -5.14 -7.05
C SER A 13 10.11 -3.80 -7.70
N GLN A 14 9.91 -3.79 -9.02
CA GLN A 14 9.49 -2.57 -9.72
C GLN A 14 8.14 -2.03 -9.21
N ALA A 15 7.15 -2.91 -9.03
CA ALA A 15 5.85 -2.52 -8.47
C ALA A 15 5.99 -1.98 -7.04
N GLN A 16 6.86 -2.57 -6.22
CA GLN A 16 7.10 -2.10 -4.86
C GLN A 16 7.81 -0.74 -4.83
N LYS A 17 8.69 -0.44 -5.80
CA LYS A 17 9.32 0.87 -5.95
C LYS A 17 8.29 1.94 -6.33
N GLU A 18 7.33 1.60 -7.19
CA GLU A 18 6.22 2.48 -7.55
C GLU A 18 5.32 2.79 -6.35
N ILE A 19 4.96 1.76 -5.56
CA ILE A 19 4.22 1.92 -4.30
C ILE A 19 5.03 2.76 -3.30
N PHE A 20 6.32 2.49 -3.13
CA PHE A 20 7.20 3.29 -2.27
C PHE A 20 7.20 4.77 -2.69
N ALA A 21 7.30 5.04 -4.00
CA ALA A 21 7.35 6.40 -4.52
C ALA A 21 6.01 7.12 -4.42
N GLY A 22 4.89 6.41 -4.66
CA GLY A 22 3.54 6.98 -4.63
C GLY A 22 3.01 7.25 -3.21
N TYR A 23 3.23 6.33 -2.28
CA TYR A 23 2.64 6.41 -0.93
C TYR A 23 3.65 6.83 0.15
N GLY A 24 4.90 6.40 0.02
CA GLY A 24 5.92 6.54 1.06
C GLY A 24 5.69 5.66 2.28
N LEU A 25 6.75 5.46 3.06
CA LEU A 25 6.77 4.48 4.17
C LEU A 25 5.76 4.76 5.28
N ARG A 26 5.46 6.03 5.56
CA ARG A 26 4.46 6.41 6.57
C ARG A 26 3.06 5.89 6.20
N GLN A 27 2.66 6.06 4.94
CA GLN A 27 1.35 5.61 4.47
C GLN A 27 1.30 4.10 4.38
N ILE A 28 2.39 3.46 3.94
CA ILE A 28 2.50 1.99 3.91
C ILE A 28 2.34 1.42 5.33
N LYS A 29 3.07 1.97 6.32
CA LYS A 29 2.91 1.56 7.73
C LYS A 29 1.48 1.76 8.23
N HIS A 30 0.91 2.94 8.01
CA HIS A 30 -0.47 3.22 8.41
C HIS A 30 -1.46 2.24 7.76
N PHE A 31 -1.31 1.96 6.47
CA PHE A 31 -2.17 1.02 5.77
C PHE A 31 -2.07 -0.39 6.37
N VAL A 32 -0.85 -0.93 6.52
CA VAL A 32 -0.62 -2.31 6.98
C VAL A 32 -1.00 -2.50 8.46
N GLU A 33 -0.66 -1.57 9.34
CA GLU A 33 -0.84 -1.75 10.79
C GLU A 33 -2.18 -1.23 11.32
N ILE A 34 -2.76 -0.21 10.68
CA ILE A 34 -3.94 0.50 11.21
C ILE A 34 -5.17 0.27 10.34
N SER A 35 -5.06 0.54 9.04
CA SER A 35 -6.23 0.47 8.15
C SER A 35 -6.61 -0.98 7.86
N LEU A 36 -5.66 -1.80 7.44
CA LEU A 36 -5.90 -3.14 6.94
C LEU A 36 -6.60 -4.07 7.96
N PRO A 37 -6.19 -4.12 9.25
CA PRO A 37 -6.90 -4.95 10.23
C PRO A 37 -8.36 -4.55 10.41
N LYS A 38 -8.66 -3.24 10.38
CA LYS A 38 -10.04 -2.73 10.49
C LYS A 38 -10.87 -3.06 9.25
N ILE A 39 -10.23 -2.95 8.08
CA ILE A 39 -10.83 -3.24 6.77
C ILE A 39 -11.17 -4.74 6.65
N GLU A 40 -10.24 -5.61 7.03
CA GLU A 40 -10.41 -7.07 6.97
C GLU A 40 -11.42 -7.57 8.01
N ALA A 41 -11.54 -6.91 9.16
CA ALA A 41 -12.47 -7.32 10.23
C ALA A 41 -13.96 -7.31 9.83
N VAL A 42 -14.34 -6.49 8.85
CA VAL A 42 -15.73 -6.34 8.37
C VAL A 42 -15.88 -6.79 6.92
N LEU A 43 -14.90 -7.54 6.41
CA LEU A 43 -14.87 -7.99 5.02
C LEU A 43 -16.01 -8.98 4.73
N PRO A 44 -16.71 -8.86 3.59
CA PRO A 44 -17.76 -9.81 3.21
C PRO A 44 -17.21 -11.24 3.12
N GLU A 45 -18.02 -12.21 3.54
CA GLU A 45 -17.62 -13.61 3.57
C GLU A 45 -17.12 -14.11 2.19
N GLY A 46 -15.95 -14.74 2.19
CA GLY A 46 -15.31 -15.27 1.00
C GLY A 46 -14.68 -14.22 0.07
N ALA A 47 -14.66 -12.95 0.48
CA ALA A 47 -13.85 -11.93 -0.17
C ALA A 47 -12.43 -11.89 0.43
N TYR A 48 -11.48 -11.34 -0.33
CA TYR A 48 -10.16 -10.96 0.15
C TYR A 48 -9.79 -9.58 -0.37
N VAL A 49 -9.08 -8.78 0.45
CA VAL A 49 -8.53 -7.48 0.05
C VAL A 49 -7.43 -7.72 -0.98
N GLN A 50 -7.55 -7.09 -2.16
CA GLN A 50 -6.54 -7.11 -3.21
C GLN A 50 -5.47 -6.04 -2.96
N GLY A 51 -5.87 -4.84 -2.56
CA GLY A 51 -4.96 -3.70 -2.45
C GLY A 51 -5.65 -2.37 -2.67
N ILE A 52 -4.91 -1.38 -3.19
CA ILE A 52 -5.40 -0.04 -3.52
C ILE A 52 -5.54 0.05 -5.04
N ASN A 53 -6.72 0.40 -5.54
CA ASN A 53 -6.95 0.56 -6.96
C ASN A 53 -6.51 1.95 -7.48
N ALA A 54 -6.56 2.14 -8.80
CA ALA A 54 -6.18 3.40 -9.46
C ALA A 54 -6.95 4.66 -8.98
N GLU A 55 -8.10 4.50 -8.30
CA GLU A 55 -8.84 5.62 -7.68
C GLU A 55 -8.34 5.97 -6.26
N GLY A 56 -7.29 5.29 -5.78
CA GLY A 56 -6.79 5.42 -4.41
C GLY A 56 -7.71 4.77 -3.37
N LYS A 57 -8.61 3.87 -3.78
CA LYS A 57 -9.54 3.18 -2.88
C LYS A 57 -9.11 1.75 -2.62
N VAL A 58 -9.34 1.27 -1.39
CA VAL A 58 -9.08 -0.13 -1.06
C VAL A 58 -10.14 -1.01 -1.73
N GLN A 59 -9.68 -2.00 -2.47
CA GLN A 59 -10.51 -2.93 -3.21
C GLN A 59 -10.35 -4.35 -2.68
N ALA A 60 -11.47 -5.06 -2.59
CA ALA A 60 -11.54 -6.49 -2.35
C ALA A 60 -12.29 -7.20 -3.47
N ILE A 61 -12.07 -8.51 -3.60
CA ILE A 61 -12.75 -9.35 -4.58
C ILE A 61 -13.29 -10.61 -3.89
N ASN A 62 -14.49 -11.03 -4.29
CA ASN A 62 -15.00 -12.36 -4.00
C ASN A 62 -15.07 -13.15 -5.31
N PRO A 63 -14.13 -14.08 -5.56
CA PRO A 63 -14.07 -14.80 -6.82
C PRO A 63 -15.24 -15.78 -6.99
N LYS A 64 -15.84 -16.26 -5.89
CA LYS A 64 -16.98 -17.19 -5.92
C LYS A 64 -18.28 -16.50 -6.33
N LYS A 65 -18.47 -15.25 -5.89
CA LYS A 65 -19.67 -14.44 -6.20
C LYS A 65 -19.51 -13.58 -7.44
N ASN A 66 -18.31 -13.53 -8.02
CA ASN A 66 -17.96 -12.68 -9.15
C ASN A 66 -18.27 -11.20 -8.86
N LYS A 67 -17.81 -10.70 -7.69
CA LYS A 67 -18.06 -9.33 -7.19
C LYS A 67 -16.77 -8.69 -6.70
N THR A 68 -16.67 -7.38 -6.89
CA THR A 68 -15.69 -6.53 -6.20
C THR A 68 -16.38 -5.71 -5.12
N TYR A 69 -15.59 -5.28 -4.15
CA TYR A 69 -16.04 -4.42 -3.08
C TYR A 69 -15.04 -3.27 -2.94
N ILE A 70 -15.56 -2.07 -2.73
CA ILE A 70 -14.77 -0.86 -2.52
C ILE A 70 -14.98 -0.39 -1.09
N TRP A 71 -13.88 -0.13 -0.39
CA TRP A 71 -13.92 0.42 0.96
C TRP A 71 -14.37 1.89 0.91
N ILE A 72 -15.41 2.21 1.68
CA ILE A 72 -15.88 3.58 1.89
C ILE A 72 -15.64 3.95 3.35
N SER A 73 -15.34 5.23 3.61
CA SER A 73 -14.74 5.76 4.85
C SER A 73 -15.46 5.46 6.18
N ASP A 74 -16.65 4.85 6.14
CA ASP A 74 -17.52 4.56 7.29
C ASP A 74 -17.45 3.10 7.76
N LEU A 75 -16.28 2.47 7.63
CA LEU A 75 -16.08 1.06 7.97
C LEU A 75 -16.97 0.09 7.16
N GLN A 76 -17.27 0.44 5.91
CA GLN A 76 -18.21 -0.32 5.09
C GLN A 76 -17.63 -0.66 3.72
N TRP A 77 -18.13 -1.78 3.18
CA TRP A 77 -17.84 -2.25 1.84
C TRP A 77 -19.01 -1.97 0.92
N GLN A 78 -18.76 -1.27 -0.17
CA GLN A 78 -19.72 -1.08 -1.25
C GLN A 78 -19.48 -2.12 -2.34
N GLU A 79 -20.46 -2.99 -2.59
CA GLU A 79 -20.41 -3.94 -3.71
C GLU A 79 -20.43 -3.20 -5.06
N ARG A 80 -19.62 -3.68 -5.99
CA ARG A 80 -19.57 -3.23 -7.38
C ARG A 80 -19.54 -4.43 -8.35
N PRO A 81 -19.98 -4.25 -9.60
CA PRO A 81 -19.65 -5.19 -10.67
C PRO A 81 -18.13 -5.37 -10.76
N ILE A 82 -17.67 -6.54 -11.23
CA ILE A 82 -16.22 -6.77 -11.38
C ILE A 82 -15.59 -5.66 -12.19
N HIS A 83 -14.59 -5.07 -11.58
CA HIS A 83 -13.70 -4.12 -12.19
C HIS A 83 -12.31 -4.36 -11.61
N THR A 84 -11.38 -4.74 -12.46
CA THR A 84 -10.01 -5.06 -12.07
C THR A 84 -9.11 -4.28 -13.00
N GLU A 85 -8.77 -3.06 -12.61
CA GLU A 85 -7.77 -2.25 -13.30
C GLU A 85 -6.78 -1.72 -12.28
N ASN A 86 -5.48 -1.84 -12.60
CA ASN A 86 -4.31 -1.36 -11.86
C ASN A 86 -4.49 -1.29 -10.34
N ILE A 87 -4.12 -2.38 -9.67
CA ILE A 87 -4.17 -2.52 -8.22
C ILE A 87 -2.75 -2.59 -7.68
N ASP A 88 -2.40 -1.64 -6.82
CA ASP A 88 -1.25 -1.73 -5.94
C ASP A 88 -1.55 -2.80 -4.89
N LEU A 89 -0.90 -3.95 -5.03
CA LEU A 89 -1.23 -5.13 -4.24
C LEU A 89 -0.95 -4.89 -2.75
N LYS A 90 -1.87 -5.37 -1.92
CA LYS A 90 -1.70 -5.40 -0.46
C LYS A 90 -0.43 -6.14 -0.07
N GLU A 91 -0.16 -7.26 -0.75
CA GLU A 91 1.00 -8.11 -0.50
C GLU A 91 2.32 -7.35 -0.74
N ASP A 92 2.37 -6.48 -1.76
CA ASP A 92 3.54 -5.63 -2.01
C ASP A 92 3.72 -4.56 -0.92
N ALA A 93 2.62 -3.95 -0.44
CA ALA A 93 2.69 -3.03 0.70
C ALA A 93 3.17 -3.73 1.98
N ILE A 94 2.72 -4.95 2.23
CA ILE A 94 3.18 -5.78 3.35
C ILE A 94 4.66 -6.13 3.20
N GLU A 95 5.12 -6.43 1.99
CA GLU A 95 6.52 -6.79 1.77
C GLU A 95 7.46 -5.58 1.94
N ILE A 96 7.07 -4.40 1.45
CA ILE A 96 7.79 -3.15 1.74
C ILE A 96 7.84 -2.91 3.25
N TRP A 97 6.71 -3.11 3.94
CA TRP A 97 6.64 -2.98 5.40
C TRP A 97 7.65 -3.89 6.12
N LYS A 98 7.83 -5.13 5.64
CA LYS A 98 8.83 -6.07 6.18
C LYS A 98 10.27 -5.68 5.83
N ILE A 99 10.56 -5.39 4.57
CA ILE A 99 11.93 -5.04 4.10
C ILE A 99 12.45 -3.81 4.85
N PHE A 100 11.58 -2.82 5.05
CA PHE A 100 11.93 -1.62 5.80
C PHE A 100 11.78 -1.77 7.31
N GLU A 101 11.30 -2.93 7.78
CA GLU A 101 11.09 -3.28 9.19
C GLU A 101 10.26 -2.20 9.90
N LEU A 102 9.18 -1.76 9.26
CA LEU A 102 8.46 -0.55 9.68
C LEU A 102 7.85 -0.67 11.08
N ALA A 103 7.68 -1.88 11.59
CA ALA A 103 7.27 -2.15 12.97
C ALA A 103 8.10 -1.38 14.02
N GLN A 104 9.40 -1.15 13.76
CA GLN A 104 10.31 -0.54 14.73
C GLN A 104 10.27 1.00 14.75
N TYR A 105 9.53 1.63 13.83
CA TYR A 105 9.47 3.09 13.69
C TYR A 105 8.10 3.62 14.06
N GLU A 106 8.05 4.80 14.67
CA GLU A 106 6.80 5.55 14.81
C GLU A 106 6.40 6.18 13.47
N LEU A 107 5.10 6.43 13.27
CA LEU A 107 4.61 7.06 12.04
C LEU A 107 5.24 8.42 11.77
N ILE A 108 5.55 9.18 12.82
CA ILE A 108 6.16 10.50 12.70
C ILE A 108 7.59 10.42 12.12
N ASP A 109 8.35 9.39 12.49
CA ASP A 109 9.75 9.18 12.06
C ASP A 109 9.86 8.82 10.58
N LEU A 110 8.78 8.31 9.99
CA LEU A 110 8.69 7.93 8.58
C LEU A 110 8.25 9.08 7.68
N SER A 111 7.89 10.24 8.27
CA SER A 111 7.50 11.43 7.51
C SER A 111 8.67 11.89 6.65
N HIS A 112 8.38 12.24 5.39
CA HIS A 112 9.35 12.78 4.42
C HIS A 112 10.48 11.85 3.97
N VAL A 113 10.68 10.67 4.59
CA VAL A 113 11.75 9.74 4.25
C VAL A 113 11.77 9.42 2.75
N HIS A 114 10.62 9.12 2.14
CA HIS A 114 10.54 8.81 0.71
C HIS A 114 10.95 10.00 -0.15
N ARG A 115 10.42 11.20 0.14
CA ARG A 115 10.69 12.43 -0.61
C ARG A 115 12.17 12.78 -0.57
N ASP A 116 12.74 12.74 0.64
CA ASP A 116 14.14 13.09 0.85
C ASP A 116 15.05 12.05 0.16
N PHE A 117 14.69 10.77 0.19
CA PHE A 117 15.40 9.73 -0.54
C PHE A 117 15.34 9.92 -2.06
N LEU A 118 14.14 10.10 -2.63
CA LEU A 118 13.95 10.26 -4.08
C LEU A 118 14.64 11.53 -4.62
N ASN A 119 14.55 12.65 -3.89
CA ASN A 119 15.21 13.90 -4.31
C ASN A 119 16.73 13.81 -4.36
N LEU A 120 17.33 12.92 -3.56
CA LEU A 120 18.78 12.72 -3.53
C LEU A 120 19.27 11.70 -4.58
N HIS A 121 18.40 10.80 -5.06
CA HIS A 121 18.79 9.64 -5.88
C HIS A 121 18.14 9.59 -7.27
N ILE A 122 17.08 10.37 -7.51
CA ILE A 122 16.44 10.51 -8.82
C ILE A 122 16.59 11.98 -9.25
N PRO A 123 17.42 12.29 -10.26
CA PRO A 123 17.51 13.64 -10.79
C PRO A 123 16.13 14.08 -11.29
N GLN A 124 15.63 15.18 -10.73
CA GLN A 124 14.43 15.85 -11.23
C GLN A 124 14.74 16.46 -12.61
N GLY A 125 14.57 15.69 -13.68
CA GLY A 125 14.79 16.18 -15.05
C GLY A 125 15.09 15.08 -16.07
N SER A 126 14.05 14.49 -16.64
CA SER A 126 14.04 13.93 -18.00
C SER A 126 12.59 13.96 -18.47
N ALA A 127 12.08 15.17 -18.71
CA ALA A 127 10.91 15.45 -19.51
C ALA A 127 11.38 16.23 -20.75
#